data_AF-A0A0D0QSJ8-F1
#
_entry.id   AF-A0A0D0QSJ8-F1
#
_cell.length_a   1.000
_cell.length_b   1.000
_cell.length_c   1.000
_cell.angle_alpha   90.00
_cell.angle_beta   90.00
_cell.angle_gamma   90.00
#
_symmetry.space_group_name_H-M   'P 1'
#
loop_
_entity.id
_entity.type
_entity.pdbx_description
1 polymer ?
#
loop_
_entity_poly.entity_id
_entity_poly.type
_entity_poly.pdbx_seq_one_letter_code
_entity_poly.pdbx_strand_id
1 'polypeptide(L)'
;MIHQLDSEEKIYKVTYRLKSIQSISRKLQRKNKEVTLKNALHYLNDIAGIRIICNLYDDVYKITNKLQTISDLEVIKIKDYIQSPKESGYRSVHMIVCVYVNGKKIPVEIQLRTIAMNYWAELDHQLCYKKEFYTNDRIYKELQRYAKEIAKKEQ
;
A
#
# COMPACT_ATOMS: atom_id res chain seq x y z
N MET A 1 19.22 -0.53 -2.75
CA MET A 1 18.47 -0.69 -1.49
C MET A 1 17.38 -1.76 -1.56
N ILE A 2 16.35 -1.67 -2.41
CA ILE A 2 15.32 -2.74 -2.48
C ILE A 2 15.87 -4.03 -3.12
N HIS A 3 16.83 -3.93 -4.04
CA HIS A 3 17.53 -5.07 -4.65
C HIS A 3 18.39 -5.90 -3.67
N GLN A 4 18.59 -5.46 -2.43
CA GLN A 4 19.34 -6.23 -1.41
C GLN A 4 18.44 -7.16 -0.58
N LEU A 5 17.14 -7.20 -0.84
CA LEU A 5 16.20 -8.12 -0.19
C LEU A 5 16.12 -9.48 -0.91
N ASP A 6 16.86 -9.67 -2.02
CA ASP A 6 16.60 -10.74 -3.01
C ASP A 6 17.25 -12.10 -2.73
N SER A 7 18.09 -12.27 -1.70
CA SER A 7 18.84 -13.54 -1.55
C SER A 7 18.31 -14.51 -0.50
N GLU A 8 17.46 -14.09 0.44
CA GLU A 8 16.92 -14.98 1.50
C GLU A 8 15.40 -14.86 1.72
N GLU A 9 14.76 -13.81 1.21
CA GLU A 9 13.35 -13.51 1.47
C GLU A 9 12.51 -13.77 0.21
N LYS A 10 11.42 -14.55 0.35
CA LYS A 10 10.56 -14.98 -0.76
C LYS A 10 9.67 -13.84 -1.28
N ILE A 11 10.28 -12.80 -1.82
CA ILE A 11 9.59 -11.74 -2.57
C ILE A 11 9.16 -12.32 -3.91
N TYR A 12 7.86 -12.27 -4.18
CA TYR A 12 7.31 -12.65 -5.48
C TYR A 12 7.53 -11.55 -6.52
N LYS A 13 7.25 -10.29 -6.14
CA LYS A 13 7.34 -9.14 -7.04
C LYS A 13 7.42 -7.83 -6.27
N VAL A 14 8.27 -6.93 -6.74
CA VAL A 14 8.26 -5.52 -6.35
C VAL A 14 7.74 -4.68 -7.50
N THR A 15 6.85 -3.73 -7.20
CA THR A 15 6.40 -2.71 -8.16
C THR A 15 6.54 -1.33 -7.57
N TYR A 16 6.73 -0.34 -8.43
CA TYR A 16 6.87 1.07 -8.06
C TYR A 16 5.85 1.89 -8.84
N ARG A 17 5.40 2.99 -8.22
CA ARG A 17 4.44 3.90 -8.82
C ARG A 17 4.71 5.32 -8.35
N LEU A 18 4.65 6.26 -9.29
CA LEU A 18 4.48 7.67 -8.99
C LEU A 18 3.01 8.06 -9.14
N LYS A 19 2.52 8.85 -8.19
CA LYS A 19 1.16 9.37 -8.24
C LYS A 19 1.05 10.40 -9.39
N SER A 20 0.00 10.28 -10.21
CA SER A 20 -0.21 11.26 -11.29
C SER A 20 -0.48 12.65 -10.73
N ILE A 21 -0.07 13.69 -11.47
CA ILE A 21 -0.27 15.10 -11.10
C ILE A 21 -1.75 15.36 -10.79
N GLN A 22 -2.67 14.86 -11.60
CA GLN A 22 -4.12 15.02 -11.39
C GLN A 22 -4.57 14.41 -10.05
N SER A 23 -3.97 13.29 -9.64
CA SER A 23 -4.30 12.63 -8.37
C SER A 23 -3.67 13.34 -7.17
N ILE A 24 -2.49 13.94 -7.33
CA ILE A 24 -1.85 14.82 -6.34
C ILE A 24 -2.73 16.06 -6.13
N SER A 25 -3.09 16.77 -7.21
CA SER A 25 -3.91 17.99 -7.15
C SER A 25 -5.25 17.74 -6.46
N ARG A 26 -5.97 16.68 -6.84
CA ARG A 26 -7.24 16.29 -6.20
C ARG A 26 -7.07 16.01 -4.71
N LYS A 27 -5.94 15.42 -4.28
CA LYS A 27 -5.69 15.10 -2.87
C LYS A 27 -5.34 16.34 -2.05
N LEU A 28 -4.62 17.29 -2.63
CA LEU A 28 -4.38 18.60 -2.00
C LEU A 28 -5.67 19.41 -1.86
N GLN A 29 -6.49 19.45 -2.91
CA GLN A 29 -7.79 20.13 -2.87
C GLN A 29 -8.72 19.52 -1.80
N ARG A 30 -8.81 18.19 -1.70
CA ARG A 30 -9.58 17.51 -0.62
C ARG A 30 -9.07 17.83 0.79
N LYS A 31 -7.82 18.27 0.93
CA LYS A 31 -7.20 18.70 2.19
C LYS A 31 -7.27 20.22 2.38
N ASN A 32 -7.99 20.94 1.51
CA ASN A 32 -8.04 22.40 1.47
C ASN A 32 -6.64 23.04 1.41
N LYS A 33 -5.76 22.48 0.59
CA LYS A 33 -4.40 22.99 0.34
C LYS A 33 -4.25 23.45 -1.10
N GLU A 34 -3.51 24.53 -1.29
CA GLU A 34 -3.15 25.03 -2.61
C GLU A 34 -2.32 24.00 -3.38
N VAL A 35 -2.56 23.89 -4.69
CA VAL A 35 -1.91 22.93 -5.58
C VAL A 35 -0.51 23.44 -5.95
N THR A 36 0.44 23.23 -5.04
CA THR A 36 1.85 23.56 -5.23
C THR A 36 2.75 22.36 -4.94
N LEU A 37 3.94 22.31 -5.55
CA LEU A 37 4.92 21.25 -5.29
C LEU A 37 5.32 21.22 -3.80
N LYS A 38 5.48 22.40 -3.18
CA LYS A 38 5.79 22.56 -1.77
C LYS A 38 4.73 21.90 -0.89
N ASN A 39 3.45 22.19 -1.15
CA ASN A 39 2.34 21.59 -0.40
C ASN A 39 2.21 20.09 -0.66
N ALA A 40 2.47 19.63 -1.89
CA ALA A 40 2.49 18.20 -2.20
C ALA A 40 3.50 17.47 -1.30
N LEU A 41 4.76 17.91 -1.29
CA LEU A 41 5.83 17.28 -0.50
C LEU A 41 5.59 17.36 1.01
N HIS A 42 4.90 18.40 1.47
CA HIS A 42 4.66 18.61 2.90
C HIS A 42 3.42 17.85 3.43
N TYR A 43 2.35 17.75 2.65
CA TYR A 43 1.05 17.23 3.13
C TYR A 43 0.66 15.85 2.59
N LEU A 44 1.37 15.33 1.57
CA LEU A 44 1.06 14.06 0.95
C LEU A 44 2.17 13.03 1.22
N ASN A 45 1.78 11.91 1.81
CA ASN A 45 2.72 10.84 2.17
C ASN A 45 2.84 9.73 1.11
N ASP A 46 2.05 9.79 0.04
CA ASP A 46 1.87 8.74 -0.97
C ASP A 46 2.10 9.28 -2.40
N ILE A 47 3.08 10.18 -2.55
CA ILE A 47 3.52 10.67 -3.87
C ILE A 47 4.28 9.56 -4.59
N ALA A 48 5.23 8.94 -3.89
CA ALA A 48 5.91 7.73 -4.33
C ALA A 48 5.32 6.53 -3.57
N GLY A 49 5.08 5.44 -4.30
CA GLY A 49 4.56 4.20 -3.75
C GLY A 49 5.38 3.01 -4.20
N ILE A 50 5.70 2.12 -3.27
CA ILE A 50 6.30 0.82 -3.53
C ILE A 50 5.29 -0.24 -3.08
N ARG A 51 5.13 -1.30 -3.87
CA ARG A 51 4.40 -2.49 -3.44
C ARG A 51 5.32 -3.69 -3.47
N ILE A 52 5.42 -4.35 -2.32
CA ILE A 52 6.17 -5.60 -2.15
C ILE A 52 5.13 -6.72 -2.02
N ILE A 53 5.12 -7.62 -3.00
CA ILE A 53 4.25 -8.79 -3.03
C ILE A 53 5.10 -9.98 -2.60
N CYS A 54 4.68 -10.62 -1.52
CA CYS A 54 5.34 -11.76 -0.89
C CYS A 54 4.58 -13.04 -1.22
N ASN A 55 5.28 -14.18 -1.19
CA ASN A 55 4.64 -15.46 -1.43
C ASN A 55 3.74 -15.88 -0.26
N LEU A 56 4.21 -15.71 0.98
CA LEU A 56 3.51 -16.15 2.18
C LEU A 56 3.19 -14.99 3.14
N TYR A 57 2.26 -15.26 4.06
CA TYR A 57 1.86 -14.35 5.12
C TYR A 57 3.05 -13.93 6.00
N ASP A 58 3.84 -14.90 6.49
CA ASP A 58 4.98 -14.63 7.37
C ASP A 58 6.04 -13.75 6.72
N ASP A 59 6.24 -13.89 5.41
CA ASP A 59 7.21 -13.11 4.64
C ASP A 59 6.86 -11.62 4.66
N VAL A 60 5.56 -11.27 4.68
CA VAL A 60 5.10 -9.89 4.80
C VAL A 60 5.64 -9.26 6.09
N TYR A 61 5.54 -9.97 7.21
CA TYR A 61 5.99 -9.45 8.50
C TYR A 61 7.51 -9.46 8.64
N LYS A 62 8.19 -10.51 8.14
CA LYS A 62 9.67 -10.55 8.10
C LYS A 62 10.23 -9.35 7.36
N ILE A 63 9.72 -9.07 6.16
CA ILE A 63 10.17 -7.92 5.37
C ILE A 63 9.78 -6.61 6.04
N THR A 64 8.57 -6.50 6.62
CA THR A 64 8.16 -5.30 7.39
C THR A 64 9.13 -5.01 8.54
N ASN A 65 9.57 -6.03 9.27
CA ASN A 65 10.52 -5.89 10.37
C ASN A 65 11.91 -5.49 9.86
N LYS A 66 12.39 -6.12 8.79
CA LYS A 66 13.69 -5.77 8.19
C LYS A 66 13.72 -4.35 7.62
N LEU A 67 12.63 -3.87 7.01
CA LEU A 67 12.55 -2.49 6.54
C LEU A 67 12.71 -1.47 7.68
N GLN A 68 12.30 -1.82 8.90
CA GLN A 68 12.47 -0.95 10.08
C GLN A 68 13.92 -0.92 10.60
N THR A 69 14.76 -1.90 10.28
CA THR A 69 16.16 -1.94 10.73
C THR A 69 17.12 -1.23 9.79
N ILE A 70 16.63 -0.73 8.65
CA ILE A 70 17.45 -0.05 7.65
C ILE A 70 17.69 1.40 8.10
N SER A 71 18.96 1.77 8.32
CA SER A 71 19.37 3.08 8.84
C SER A 71 18.87 4.27 8.02
N ASP A 72 18.82 4.12 6.69
CA ASP A 72 18.48 5.22 5.78
C ASP A 72 16.95 5.35 5.55
N LEU A 73 16.15 4.49 6.18
CA LEU A 73 14.69 4.53 6.14
C LEU A 73 14.14 5.06 7.46
N GLU A 74 13.71 6.31 7.47
CA GLU A 74 12.99 6.85 8.62
C GLU A 74 11.53 6.38 8.59
N VAL A 75 11.14 5.52 9.52
CA VAL A 75 9.77 4.99 9.63
C VAL A 75 8.87 6.02 10.30
N ILE A 76 7.91 6.56 9.56
CA ILE A 76 6.98 7.58 10.06
C ILE A 76 5.72 6.95 10.65
N LYS A 77 5.19 5.92 9.97
CA LYS A 77 3.94 5.28 10.38
C LYS A 77 3.81 3.89 9.81
N ILE A 78 3.31 2.95 10.61
CA ILE A 78 2.88 1.63 10.15
C ILE A 78 1.37 1.51 10.43
N LYS A 79 0.63 0.99 9.46
CA LYS A 79 -0.78 0.60 9.61
C LYS A 79 -0.93 -0.84 9.17
N ASP A 80 -1.30 -1.70 10.10
CA ASP A 80 -1.53 -3.11 9.82
C ASP A 80 -3.01 -3.36 9.50
N TYR A 81 -3.36 -3.35 8.20
CA TYR A 81 -4.67 -3.76 7.74
C TYR A 81 -4.81 -5.27 7.56
N ILE A 82 -3.76 -6.05 7.80
CA ILE A 82 -3.87 -7.51 7.87
C ILE A 82 -4.49 -7.91 9.20
N GLN A 83 -3.97 -7.36 10.31
CA GLN A 83 -4.51 -7.57 11.65
C GLN A 83 -5.85 -6.85 11.86
N SER A 84 -5.97 -5.62 11.35
CA SER A 84 -7.20 -4.81 11.44
C SER A 84 -7.72 -4.45 10.04
N PRO A 85 -8.36 -5.41 9.32
CA PRO A 85 -8.85 -5.19 7.96
C PRO A 85 -9.90 -4.09 7.90
N LYS A 86 -9.97 -3.40 6.75
CA LYS A 86 -11.07 -2.45 6.52
C LYS A 86 -12.40 -3.19 6.39
N GLU A 87 -13.50 -2.46 6.54
CA GLU A 87 -14.85 -2.99 6.33
C GLU A 87 -15.03 -3.67 4.97
N SER A 88 -14.36 -3.17 3.92
CA SER A 88 -14.40 -3.80 2.59
C SER A 88 -13.76 -5.19 2.53
N GLY A 89 -13.01 -5.61 3.56
CA GLY A 89 -12.19 -6.82 3.55
C GLY A 89 -10.74 -6.56 3.11
N TYR A 90 -10.39 -5.31 2.78
CA TYR A 90 -9.05 -4.92 2.37
C TYR A 90 -7.99 -5.25 3.43
N ARG A 91 -6.91 -5.91 2.98
CA ARG A 91 -5.75 -6.32 3.79
C ARG A 91 -4.42 -5.93 3.13
N SER A 92 -3.51 -5.37 3.93
CA SER A 92 -2.13 -5.00 3.55
C SER A 92 -1.43 -4.40 4.77
N VAL A 93 -0.11 -4.52 4.88
CA VAL A 93 0.67 -3.63 5.76
C VAL A 93 1.02 -2.37 4.98
N HIS A 94 0.68 -1.20 5.52
CA HIS A 94 1.06 0.10 4.96
C HIS A 94 2.12 0.74 5.84
N MET A 95 3.30 0.92 5.28
CA MET A 95 4.42 1.56 5.94
C MET A 95 4.73 2.87 5.22
N ILE A 96 4.62 3.99 5.92
CA ILE A 96 5.04 5.30 5.44
C ILE A 96 6.46 5.51 5.95
N VAL A 97 7.40 5.62 5.02
CA VAL A 97 8.80 5.93 5.30
C VAL A 97 9.19 7.24 4.66
N CYS A 98 10.29 7.82 5.12
CA CYS A 98 10.94 8.94 4.46
C CYS A 98 12.34 8.54 4.02
N VAL A 99 12.68 8.94 2.79
CA VAL A 99 14.02 8.81 2.22
C VAL A 99 14.57 10.20 1.92
N TYR A 100 15.89 10.35 2.02
CA TYR A 100 16.57 11.60 1.68
C TYR A 100 17.10 11.52 0.24
N VAL A 101 16.62 12.41 -0.63
CA VAL A 101 17.11 12.55 -2.01
C VAL A 101 17.61 13.98 -2.17
N ASN A 102 18.92 14.14 -2.42
CA ASN A 102 19.58 15.45 -2.54
C ASN A 102 19.26 16.37 -1.35
N GLY A 103 19.32 15.84 -0.12
CA GLY A 103 19.03 16.57 1.11
C GLY A 103 17.54 16.86 1.36
N LYS A 104 16.63 16.45 0.47
CA LYS A 104 15.19 16.63 0.64
C LYS A 104 14.54 15.35 1.16
N LYS A 105 13.74 15.48 2.20
CA LYS A 105 12.92 14.40 2.76
C LYS A 105 11.73 14.14 1.84
N ILE A 106 11.67 12.93 1.27
CA ILE A 106 10.59 12.50 0.37
C ILE A 106 9.82 11.36 1.05
N PRO A 107 8.51 11.51 1.29
CA PRO A 107 7.71 10.42 1.82
C PRO A 107 7.40 9.38 0.74
N VAL A 108 7.53 8.11 1.13
CA VAL A 108 7.26 6.95 0.29
C VAL A 108 6.32 6.02 1.06
N GLU A 109 5.23 5.62 0.42
CA GLU A 109 4.33 4.60 0.97
C GLU A 109 4.76 3.22 0.44
N ILE A 110 5.14 2.33 1.35
CA ILE A 110 5.40 0.93 1.07
C ILE A 110 4.17 0.11 1.46
N GLN A 111 3.62 -0.65 0.52
CA GLN A 111 2.51 -1.56 0.75
C GLN A 111 3.02 -2.99 0.65
N LEU A 112 2.94 -3.75 1.74
CA LEU A 112 3.31 -5.16 1.76
C LEU A 112 2.05 -6.03 1.76
N ARG A 113 2.06 -7.05 0.90
CA ARG A 113 0.91 -7.94 0.65
C ARG A 113 1.38 -9.34 0.28
N THR A 114 0.54 -10.33 0.48
CA THR A 114 0.65 -11.61 -0.23
C THR A 114 0.15 -11.48 -1.67
N ILE A 115 0.35 -12.52 -2.49
CA ILE A 115 -0.22 -12.62 -3.84
C ILE A 115 -1.75 -12.51 -3.78
N ALA A 116 -2.41 -13.24 -2.88
CA ALA A 116 -3.87 -13.24 -2.78
C ALA A 116 -4.43 -11.89 -2.32
N MET A 117 -3.79 -11.25 -1.32
CA MET A 117 -4.14 -9.89 -0.90
C MET A 117 -3.97 -8.87 -2.03
N ASN A 118 -2.91 -8.99 -2.84
CA ASN A 118 -2.72 -8.12 -3.99
C ASN A 118 -3.82 -8.30 -5.03
N TYR A 119 -4.11 -9.55 -5.40
CA TYR A 119 -5.14 -9.87 -6.38
C TYR A 119 -6.52 -9.36 -5.96
N TRP A 120 -6.92 -9.64 -4.71
CA TRP A 120 -8.19 -9.17 -4.17
C TRP A 120 -8.31 -7.65 -4.22
N ALA A 121 -7.25 -6.93 -3.83
CA ALA A 121 -7.27 -5.47 -3.81
C ALA A 121 -7.25 -4.84 -5.21
N GLU A 122 -6.67 -5.51 -6.20
CA GLU A 122 -6.76 -5.10 -7.60
C GLU A 122 -8.18 -5.28 -8.14
N LEU A 123 -8.83 -6.39 -7.81
CA LEU A 123 -10.23 -6.65 -8.16
C LEU A 123 -11.16 -5.62 -7.52
N ASP A 124 -11.04 -5.38 -6.22
CA ASP A 124 -11.80 -4.36 -5.49
C ASP A 124 -11.63 -2.98 -6.14
N HIS A 125 -10.40 -2.57 -6.42
CA HIS A 125 -10.12 -1.28 -7.05
C HIS A 125 -10.73 -1.16 -8.46
N GLN A 126 -10.68 -2.21 -9.28
CA GLN A 126 -11.30 -2.21 -10.61
C GLN A 126 -12.82 -2.06 -10.52
N LEU A 127 -13.45 -2.72 -9.53
CA LEU A 127 -14.89 -2.66 -9.31
C LEU A 127 -15.33 -1.32 -8.71
N CYS A 128 -14.56 -0.71 -7.79
CA CYS A 128 -14.79 0.66 -7.32
C CYS A 128 -14.75 1.68 -8.46
N TYR A 129 -13.84 1.49 -9.42
CA TYR A 129 -13.63 2.45 -10.51
C TYR A 129 -14.80 2.44 -11.49
N LYS A 130 -15.35 1.25 -11.79
CA LYS A 130 -16.57 1.07 -12.58
C LYS A 130 -17.79 1.28 -11.67
N LYS A 131 -18.04 2.52 -11.24
CA LYS A 131 -19.06 2.97 -10.26
C LYS A 131 -20.45 2.29 -10.33
N GLU A 132 -20.80 1.64 -11.44
CA GLU A 132 -22.00 0.82 -11.64
C GLU A 132 -22.07 -0.44 -10.77
N PHE A 133 -20.96 -0.92 -10.19
CA PHE A 133 -20.95 -2.17 -9.42
C PHE A 133 -21.18 -2.01 -7.92
N TYR A 134 -20.84 -0.86 -7.33
CA TYR A 134 -21.02 -0.62 -5.88
C TYR A 134 -22.47 -0.30 -5.50
N THR A 135 -23.35 -0.06 -6.47
CA THR A 135 -24.81 -0.03 -6.25
C THR A 135 -25.39 -1.44 -6.08
N ASN A 136 -24.64 -2.49 -6.42
CA ASN A 136 -25.05 -3.88 -6.26
C ASN A 136 -24.46 -4.46 -4.96
N ASP A 137 -25.19 -4.29 -3.86
CA ASP A 137 -24.84 -4.77 -2.51
C ASP A 137 -24.43 -6.25 -2.47
N ARG A 138 -24.98 -7.08 -3.37
CA ARG A 138 -24.61 -8.50 -3.48
C ARG A 138 -23.14 -8.69 -3.86
N ILE A 139 -22.64 -7.93 -4.83
CA ILE A 139 -21.26 -8.07 -5.31
C ILE A 139 -20.27 -7.62 -4.24
N TYR A 140 -20.60 -6.54 -3.52
CA TYR A 140 -19.79 -6.05 -2.41
C TYR A 140 -19.69 -7.10 -1.28
N LYS A 141 -20.82 -7.71 -0.91
CA LYS A 141 -20.85 -8.80 0.09
C LYS A 141 -20.04 -10.03 -0.34
N GLU A 142 -20.09 -10.38 -1.62
CA GLU A 142 -19.27 -11.48 -2.17
C GLU A 142 -17.76 -11.17 -2.11
N LEU A 143 -17.34 -9.95 -2.46
CA LEU A 143 -15.94 -9.54 -2.30
C LEU A 143 -15.48 -9.62 -0.85
N GLN A 144 -16.30 -9.14 0.09
CA GLN A 144 -16.01 -9.24 1.52
C GLN A 144 -15.89 -10.70 1.96
N ARG A 145 -16.75 -11.59 1.44
CA ARG A 145 -16.69 -13.03 1.70
C ARG A 145 -15.37 -13.63 1.21
N TYR A 146 -14.98 -13.35 -0.04
CA TYR A 146 -13.70 -13.83 -0.58
C TYR A 146 -12.50 -13.31 0.20
N ALA A 147 -12.51 -12.05 0.64
CA ALA A 147 -11.45 -11.50 1.49
C ALA A 147 -11.28 -12.31 2.79
N LYS A 148 -12.39 -12.72 3.41
CA LYS A 148 -12.40 -13.53 4.63
C LYS A 148 -11.93 -14.96 4.36
N GLU A 149 -12.34 -15.56 3.25
CA GLU A 149 -11.90 -16.91 2.86
C GLU A 149 -10.42 -16.99 2.55
N ILE A 150 -9.88 -16.00 1.82
CA ILE A 150 -8.44 -15.87 1.57
C ILE A 150 -7.69 -15.81 2.91
N ALA A 151 -8.12 -14.93 3.80
CA ALA A 151 -7.46 -14.74 5.09
C ALA A 151 -7.43 -16.01 5.96
N LYS A 152 -8.48 -16.84 5.90
CA LYS A 152 -8.53 -18.13 6.62
C LYS A 152 -7.58 -19.19 6.07
N LYS A 153 -7.20 -19.09 4.79
CA LYS A 153 -6.32 -20.07 4.13
C LYS A 153 -4.84 -19.69 4.17
N GLU A 154 -4.54 -18.42 4.43
CA GLU A 154 -3.17 -17.90 4.56
C GLU A 154 -2.62 -17.92 5.99
N GLN A 155 -3.49 -18.22 6.98
CA GLN A 155 -3.17 -18.41 8.40
C GLN A 155 -3.09 -19.91 8.71
#